data_AF-A0A0A9Z457-F1
#
_entry.id   AF-A0A0A9Z457-F1
#
_cell.length_a   1.000
_cell.length_b   1.000
_cell.length_c   1.000
_cell.angle_alpha   90.00
_cell.angle_beta   90.00
_cell.angle_gamma   90.00
#
_symmetry.space_group_name_H-M   'P 1'
#
loop_
_entity.id
_entity.type
_entity.pdbx_description
1 polymer ?
#
loop_
_entity_poly.entity_id
_entity_poly.type
_entity_poly.pdbx_seq_one_letter_code
_entity_poly.pdbx_strand_id
1 'polypeptide(L)'
;SFLEISDHNYNVAWETLCDRYHNERKIIDTHVSALLQIEKIFKSDAATLRTFHNAITKHLRALEYFELPVDKWDILLLHILIPKLDKYTLKSWEEETASHREYPTISEFKAFILSRCRITENIESRIDVNNTRVKKPEKPSCLLSSTEKTACSLCKSDHYINRCPELLSEDLSGRWKIVKDLRLCTNCLSNRHTQ
;
A
#
# COMPACT_ATOMS: atom_id res chain seq x y z
N SER A 1 -49.08 -20.30 -11.34
CA SER A 1 -49.09 -21.70 -11.82
C SER A 1 -47.75 -22.30 -11.45
N PHE A 2 -47.76 -23.24 -10.50
CA PHE A 2 -46.57 -23.93 -9.99
C PHE A 2 -45.91 -24.66 -11.18
N LEU A 3 -44.68 -24.31 -11.55
CA LEU A 3 -43.93 -25.08 -12.54
C LEU A 3 -43.49 -26.37 -11.84
N GLU A 4 -44.09 -27.48 -12.23
CA GLU A 4 -43.63 -28.81 -11.82
C GLU A 4 -42.15 -28.95 -12.18
N ILE A 5 -41.33 -29.26 -11.17
CA ILE A 5 -39.90 -29.54 -11.34
C ILE A 5 -39.81 -30.93 -11.99
N SER A 6 -39.91 -30.95 -13.30
CA SER A 6 -39.53 -32.07 -14.16
C SER A 6 -38.05 -31.91 -14.55
N ASP A 7 -37.30 -33.01 -14.68
CA ASP A 7 -35.90 -33.00 -15.14
C ASP A 7 -35.71 -32.22 -16.45
N HIS A 8 -36.76 -32.15 -17.29
CA HIS A 8 -36.77 -31.36 -18.52
C HIS A 8 -36.74 -29.85 -18.24
N ASN A 9 -37.48 -29.37 -17.23
CA ASN A 9 -37.45 -27.96 -16.83
C ASN A 9 -36.16 -27.59 -16.10
N TYR A 10 -35.55 -28.53 -15.37
CA TYR A 10 -34.24 -28.31 -14.74
C TYR A 10 -33.14 -28.19 -15.80
N ASN A 11 -33.13 -29.06 -16.80
CA ASN A 11 -32.17 -28.97 -17.91
C ASN A 11 -32.33 -27.68 -18.70
N VAL A 12 -33.56 -27.28 -19.05
CA VAL A 12 -33.79 -26.00 -19.75
C VAL A 12 -33.38 -24.80 -18.88
N ALA A 13 -33.65 -24.82 -17.58
CA ALA A 13 -33.21 -23.75 -16.66
C ALA A 13 -31.68 -23.74 -16.49
N TRP A 14 -31.04 -24.90 -16.43
CA TRP A 14 -29.59 -25.07 -16.33
C TRP A 14 -28.89 -24.64 -17.62
N GLU A 15 -29.43 -25.00 -18.78
CA GLU A 15 -28.95 -24.61 -20.11
C GLU A 15 -29.14 -23.10 -20.32
N THR A 16 -30.27 -22.53 -19.87
CA THR A 16 -30.49 -21.07 -19.86
C THR A 16 -29.51 -20.34 -18.91
N LEU A 17 -29.16 -20.95 -17.78
CA LEU A 17 -28.12 -20.45 -16.86
C LEU A 17 -26.74 -20.57 -17.50
N CYS A 18 -26.42 -21.66 -18.18
CA CYS A 18 -25.18 -21.86 -18.91
C CYS A 18 -25.04 -20.86 -20.06
N ASP A 19 -26.07 -20.67 -20.88
CA ASP A 19 -26.07 -19.69 -21.96
C ASP A 19 -25.91 -18.25 -21.44
N ARG A 20 -26.53 -17.93 -20.30
CA ARG A 20 -26.50 -16.57 -19.73
C ARG A 20 -25.22 -16.27 -18.93
N TYR A 21 -24.65 -17.26 -18.25
CA TYR A 21 -23.53 -17.07 -17.31
C TYR A 21 -22.24 -17.81 -17.68
N HIS A 22 -22.29 -18.78 -18.60
CA HIS A 22 -21.16 -19.57 -19.13
C HIS A 22 -20.76 -19.10 -20.54
N ASN A 23 -20.77 -17.79 -20.77
CA ASN A 23 -20.18 -17.23 -21.97
C ASN A 23 -18.65 -17.26 -21.84
N GLU A 24 -18.05 -18.40 -22.16
CA GLU A 24 -16.61 -18.65 -22.08
C GLU A 24 -15.81 -17.56 -22.78
N ARG A 25 -16.26 -17.14 -23.98
CA ARG A 25 -15.65 -16.05 -24.72
C ARG A 25 -15.59 -14.77 -23.90
N LYS A 26 -16.68 -14.36 -23.26
CA LYS A 26 -16.73 -13.15 -22.43
C LYS A 26 -15.82 -13.29 -21.20
N ILE A 27 -15.72 -14.48 -20.61
CA ILE A 27 -14.85 -14.74 -19.46
C ILE A 27 -13.37 -14.62 -19.90
N ILE A 28 -13.00 -15.30 -21.00
CA ILE A 28 -11.67 -15.21 -21.61
C ILE A 28 -11.34 -13.75 -21.93
N ASP A 29 -12.23 -13.03 -22.62
CA ASP A 29 -12.04 -11.61 -22.97
C ASP A 29 -11.84 -10.75 -21.71
N THR A 30 -12.55 -11.04 -20.62
CA THR A 30 -12.37 -10.35 -19.34
C THR A 30 -11.00 -10.61 -18.74
N HIS A 31 -10.52 -11.86 -18.72
CA HIS A 31 -9.19 -12.19 -18.21
C HIS A 31 -8.06 -11.64 -19.08
N VAL A 32 -8.18 -11.72 -20.41
CA VAL A 32 -7.23 -11.12 -21.35
C VAL A 32 -7.18 -9.61 -21.18
N SER A 33 -8.34 -8.94 -21.19
CA SER A 33 -8.40 -7.48 -21.02
C SER A 33 -7.77 -7.04 -19.69
N ALA A 34 -8.12 -7.71 -18.59
CA ALA A 34 -7.57 -7.40 -17.29
C ALA A 34 -6.05 -7.64 -17.21
N LEU A 35 -5.53 -8.69 -17.86
CA LEU A 35 -4.09 -8.95 -17.95
C LEU A 35 -3.34 -7.87 -18.73
N LEU A 36 -3.89 -7.40 -19.85
CA LEU A 36 -3.29 -6.35 -20.68
C LEU A 36 -3.38 -4.96 -20.02
N GLN A 37 -4.43 -4.74 -19.23
CA GLN A 37 -4.71 -3.49 -18.54
C GLN A 37 -4.09 -3.40 -17.14
N ILE A 38 -3.29 -4.38 -16.70
CA ILE A 38 -2.59 -4.31 -15.41
C ILE A 38 -1.88 -2.96 -15.30
N GLU A 39 -2.12 -2.29 -14.16
CA GLU A 39 -1.64 -0.94 -13.91
C GLU A 39 -0.12 -0.90 -13.72
N LYS A 40 0.46 0.27 -13.99
CA LYS A 40 1.87 0.52 -13.77
C LYS A 40 2.16 0.67 -12.28
N ILE A 41 3.21 0.02 -11.80
CA ILE A 41 3.73 0.17 -10.46
C ILE A 41 4.53 1.47 -10.37
N PHE A 42 4.10 2.38 -9.50
CA PHE A 42 4.80 3.65 -9.26
C PHE A 42 5.73 3.59 -8.05
N LYS A 43 5.38 2.79 -7.06
CA LYS A 43 6.15 2.56 -5.84
C LYS A 43 6.20 1.06 -5.60
N SER A 44 7.39 0.52 -5.48
CA SER A 44 7.61 -0.92 -5.30
C SER A 44 7.82 -1.25 -3.83
N ASP A 45 6.71 -1.20 -3.09
CA ASP A 45 6.63 -1.83 -1.78
C ASP A 45 6.21 -3.31 -1.92
N ALA A 46 6.34 -4.07 -0.83
CA ALA A 46 6.01 -5.49 -0.84
C ALA A 46 4.57 -5.76 -1.30
N ALA A 47 3.61 -4.93 -0.86
CA ALA A 47 2.19 -5.13 -1.12
C ALA A 47 1.83 -4.90 -2.60
N THR A 48 2.36 -3.85 -3.22
CA THR A 48 2.12 -3.55 -4.64
C THR A 48 2.70 -4.61 -5.56
N LEU A 49 3.96 -5.02 -5.34
CA LEU A 49 4.60 -6.08 -6.12
C LEU A 49 3.84 -7.40 -5.99
N ARG A 50 3.35 -7.72 -4.79
CA ARG A 50 2.57 -8.94 -4.54
C ARG A 50 1.22 -8.90 -5.25
N THR A 51 0.55 -7.75 -5.24
CA THR A 51 -0.72 -7.55 -5.95
C THR A 51 -0.53 -7.70 -7.45
N PHE A 52 0.54 -7.11 -8.00
CA PHE A 52 0.91 -7.25 -9.41
C PHE A 52 1.17 -8.71 -9.81
N HIS A 53 2.00 -9.43 -9.03
CA HIS A 53 2.26 -10.85 -9.24
C HIS A 53 0.98 -11.70 -9.20
N ASN A 54 0.12 -11.44 -8.20
CA ASN A 54 -1.13 -12.16 -8.03
C ASN A 54 -2.09 -11.90 -9.19
N ALA A 55 -2.18 -10.66 -9.69
CA ALA A 55 -2.99 -10.33 -10.85
C ALA A 55 -2.55 -11.13 -12.08
N ILE A 56 -1.26 -11.10 -12.43
CA ILE A 56 -0.70 -11.87 -13.55
C ILE A 56 -1.03 -13.36 -13.38
N THR A 57 -0.72 -13.92 -12.21
CA THR A 57 -0.93 -15.34 -11.94
C THR A 57 -2.40 -15.74 -12.01
N LYS A 58 -3.30 -14.91 -11.49
CA LYS A 58 -4.75 -15.14 -11.53
C LYS A 58 -5.26 -15.21 -12.97
N HIS A 59 -4.90 -14.24 -13.81
CA HIS A 59 -5.40 -14.18 -15.18
C HIS A 59 -4.80 -15.29 -16.04
N LEU A 60 -3.50 -15.57 -15.91
CA LEU A 60 -2.87 -16.67 -16.68
C LEU A 60 -3.45 -18.04 -16.30
N ARG A 61 -3.64 -18.33 -15.01
CA ARG A 61 -4.27 -19.60 -14.57
C ARG A 61 -5.69 -19.77 -15.07
N ALA A 62 -6.46 -18.68 -15.11
CA ALA A 62 -7.82 -18.74 -15.64
C ALA A 62 -7.82 -19.04 -17.14
N LEU A 63 -6.89 -18.46 -17.91
CA LEU A 63 -6.76 -18.74 -19.34
C LEU A 63 -6.24 -20.16 -19.62
N GLU A 64 -5.33 -20.65 -18.77
CA GLU A 64 -4.83 -22.03 -18.80
C GLU A 64 -5.93 -23.05 -18.48
N TYR A 65 -6.87 -22.71 -17.58
CA TYR A 65 -8.07 -23.52 -17.31
C TYR A 65 -8.98 -23.66 -18.54
N PHE A 66 -9.03 -22.67 -19.43
CA PHE A 66 -9.71 -22.74 -20.73
C PHE A 66 -8.83 -23.38 -21.82
N GLU A 67 -7.75 -24.07 -21.46
CA GLU A 67 -6.84 -24.78 -22.37
C GLU A 67 -6.16 -23.87 -23.43
N LEU A 68 -6.05 -22.57 -23.14
CA LEU A 68 -5.35 -21.64 -24.02
C LEU A 68 -3.82 -21.79 -23.87
N PRO A 69 -3.04 -21.64 -24.96
CA PRO A 69 -1.60 -21.84 -24.97
C PRO A 69 -0.84 -20.63 -24.39
N VAL A 70 -1.09 -20.32 -23.11
CA VAL A 70 -0.48 -19.20 -22.38
C VAL A 70 1.04 -19.32 -22.26
N ASP A 71 1.56 -20.54 -22.34
CA ASP A 71 2.99 -20.89 -22.36
C ASP A 71 3.71 -20.34 -23.59
N LYS A 72 3.01 -20.11 -24.70
CA LYS A 72 3.59 -19.63 -25.95
C LYS A 72 3.61 -18.11 -26.08
N TRP A 73 3.06 -17.40 -25.09
CA TRP A 73 2.88 -15.95 -25.16
C TRP A 73 3.95 -15.17 -24.41
N ASP A 74 5.02 -15.83 -23.95
CA ASP A 74 6.09 -15.25 -23.15
C ASP A 74 6.58 -13.89 -23.68
N ILE A 75 6.99 -13.84 -24.96
CA ILE A 75 7.54 -12.63 -25.57
C ILE A 75 6.54 -11.47 -25.55
N LEU A 76 5.28 -11.74 -25.91
CA LEU A 76 4.23 -10.72 -25.96
C LEU A 76 3.88 -10.23 -24.56
N LEU A 77 3.69 -11.15 -23.61
CA LEU A 77 3.33 -10.83 -22.24
C LEU A 77 4.45 -10.03 -21.56
N LEU A 78 5.71 -10.43 -21.74
CA LEU A 78 6.84 -9.72 -21.16
C LEU A 78 7.00 -8.32 -21.75
N HIS A 79 6.82 -8.16 -23.06
CA HIS A 79 6.85 -6.83 -23.69
C HIS A 79 5.78 -5.88 -23.14
N ILE A 80 4.64 -6.42 -22.66
CA ILE A 80 3.54 -5.64 -22.09
C ILE A 80 3.75 -5.39 -20.60
N LEU A 81 4.25 -6.38 -19.85
CA LEU A 81 4.34 -6.36 -18.40
C LEU A 81 5.61 -5.67 -17.89
N ILE A 82 6.76 -5.84 -18.55
CA ILE A 82 8.04 -5.22 -18.13
C ILE A 82 7.93 -3.69 -18.04
N PRO A 83 7.32 -2.97 -19.01
CA PRO A 83 7.13 -1.51 -18.91
C PRO A 83 6.23 -1.04 -17.76
N LYS A 84 5.45 -1.96 -17.15
CA LYS A 84 4.59 -1.69 -16.00
C LYS A 84 5.37 -1.69 -14.68
N LEU A 85 6.63 -2.11 -14.67
CA LEU A 85 7.48 -2.03 -13.49
C LEU A 85 7.91 -0.59 -13.22
N ASP A 86 8.21 -0.32 -11.95
CA ASP A 86 8.89 0.91 -11.56
C ASP A 86 10.37 0.87 -11.99
N LYS A 87 11.04 2.02 -11.97
CA LYS A 87 12.44 2.12 -12.41
C LYS A 87 13.40 1.20 -11.62
N TYR A 88 13.18 1.01 -10.33
CA TYR A 88 14.09 0.22 -9.50
C TYR A 88 13.93 -1.28 -9.77
N THR A 89 12.69 -1.77 -9.86
CA THR A 89 12.44 -3.19 -10.15
C THR A 89 12.80 -3.53 -11.59
N LEU A 90 12.53 -2.63 -12.55
CA LEU A 90 12.98 -2.80 -13.93
C LEU A 90 14.50 -2.93 -14.00
N LYS A 91 15.25 -2.04 -13.33
CA LYS A 91 16.71 -2.13 -13.31
C LYS A 91 17.18 -3.49 -12.75
N SER A 92 16.61 -3.94 -11.65
CA SER A 92 16.97 -5.26 -11.07
C SER A 92 16.62 -6.43 -11.99
N TRP A 93 15.52 -6.34 -12.74
CA TRP A 93 15.17 -7.34 -13.75
C TRP A 93 16.23 -7.40 -14.86
N GLU A 94 16.58 -6.24 -15.43
CA GLU A 94 17.58 -6.15 -16.48
C GLU A 94 18.96 -6.65 -16.00
N GLU A 95 19.33 -6.38 -14.74
CA GLU A 95 20.56 -6.90 -14.14
C GLU A 95 20.57 -8.43 -14.03
N GLU A 96 19.43 -9.04 -13.65
CA GLU A 96 19.29 -10.49 -13.54
C GLU A 96 19.33 -11.18 -14.91
N THR A 97 18.65 -10.59 -15.90
CA THR A 97 18.59 -11.14 -17.26
C THR A 97 19.75 -10.74 -18.16
N ALA A 98 20.63 -9.82 -17.75
CA ALA A 98 21.74 -9.34 -18.58
C ALA A 98 22.68 -10.44 -19.08
N SER A 99 22.78 -11.55 -18.34
CA SER A 99 23.63 -12.69 -18.68
C SER A 99 22.93 -13.76 -19.53
N HIS A 100 21.61 -13.66 -19.71
CA HIS A 100 20.83 -14.62 -20.46
C HIS A 100 21.08 -14.45 -21.96
N ARG A 101 21.36 -15.57 -22.65
CA ARG A 101 21.48 -15.61 -24.12
C ARG A 101 20.14 -15.78 -24.81
N GLU A 102 19.19 -16.39 -24.12
CA GLU A 102 17.84 -16.67 -24.59
C GLU A 102 16.84 -15.69 -23.99
N TYR A 103 15.69 -15.51 -24.66
CA TYR A 103 14.66 -14.60 -24.18
C TYR A 103 13.99 -15.20 -22.92
N PRO A 104 13.80 -14.41 -21.85
CA PRO A 104 13.25 -14.93 -20.60
C PRO A 104 11.79 -15.39 -20.76
N THR A 105 11.36 -16.29 -19.88
CA THR A 105 9.99 -16.81 -19.88
C THR A 105 9.06 -16.07 -18.91
N ILE A 106 7.75 -16.18 -19.08
CA ILE A 106 6.79 -15.59 -18.13
C ILE A 106 6.91 -16.22 -16.74
N SER A 107 7.34 -17.48 -16.68
CA SER A 107 7.55 -18.21 -15.43
C SER A 107 8.75 -17.66 -14.67
N GLU A 108 9.86 -17.39 -15.35
CA GLU A 108 11.03 -16.71 -14.77
C GLU A 108 10.66 -15.32 -14.28
N PHE A 109 9.92 -14.54 -15.07
CA PHE A 109 9.47 -13.21 -14.67
C PHE A 109 8.58 -13.24 -13.43
N LYS A 110 7.60 -14.14 -13.35
CA LYS A 110 6.77 -14.31 -12.13
C LYS A 110 7.64 -14.67 -10.93
N ALA A 111 8.60 -15.58 -11.09
CA ALA A 111 9.51 -15.99 -10.03
C ALA A 111 10.38 -14.82 -9.54
N PHE A 112 10.88 -14.00 -10.46
CA PHE A 112 11.60 -12.77 -10.16
C PHE A 112 10.75 -11.79 -9.36
N ILE A 113 9.53 -11.47 -9.79
CA ILE A 113 8.65 -10.54 -9.06
C ILE A 113 8.37 -11.06 -7.65
N LEU A 114 8.09 -12.37 -7.51
CA LEU A 114 7.87 -12.97 -6.20
C LEU A 114 9.13 -12.91 -5.31
N SER A 115 10.31 -13.13 -5.88
CA SER A 115 11.59 -12.94 -5.19
C SER A 115 11.74 -11.49 -4.70
N ARG A 116 11.43 -10.52 -5.56
CA ARG A 116 11.48 -9.10 -5.22
C ARG A 116 10.50 -8.72 -4.11
N CYS A 117 9.30 -9.31 -4.09
CA CYS A 117 8.35 -9.15 -2.99
C CYS A 117 8.99 -9.57 -1.67
N ARG A 118 9.55 -10.79 -1.61
CA ARG A 118 10.19 -11.34 -0.39
C ARG A 118 11.38 -10.51 0.08
N ILE A 119 12.20 -10.03 -0.85
CA ILE A 119 13.33 -9.14 -0.54
C ILE A 119 12.82 -7.86 0.10
N THR A 120 11.77 -7.26 -0.47
CA THR A 120 11.18 -6.01 0.03
C THR A 120 10.52 -6.21 1.40
N GLU A 121 9.76 -7.30 1.59
CA GLU A 121 9.18 -7.69 2.90
C GLU A 121 10.28 -7.86 3.97
N ASN A 122 11.41 -8.48 3.60
CA ASN A 122 12.54 -8.67 4.51
C ASN A 122 13.26 -7.36 4.84
N ILE A 123 13.34 -6.42 3.90
CA ILE A 123 13.93 -5.08 4.14
C ILE A 123 13.00 -4.27 5.05
N GLU A 124 11.71 -4.22 4.74
CA GLU A 124 10.69 -3.52 5.52
C GLU A 124 10.66 -4.03 6.97
N SER A 125 10.65 -5.35 7.17
CA SER A 125 10.69 -5.94 8.51
C SER A 125 11.97 -5.61 9.28
N ARG A 126 13.14 -5.55 8.63
CA ARG A 126 14.40 -5.13 9.28
C ARG A 126 14.42 -3.65 9.64
N ILE A 127 13.82 -2.80 8.79
CA ILE A 127 13.69 -1.37 9.07
C ILE A 127 12.71 -1.14 10.22
N ASP A 128 11.58 -1.84 10.25
CA ASP A 128 10.62 -1.78 11.34
C ASP A 128 11.20 -2.31 12.65
N VAL A 129 12.04 -3.36 12.62
CA VAL A 129 12.76 -3.83 13.81
C VAL A 129 13.76 -2.78 14.30
N ASN A 130 14.45 -2.07 13.40
CA ASN A 130 15.33 -0.95 13.79
C ASN A 130 14.55 0.30 14.25
N ASN A 131 13.29 0.43 13.84
CA ASN A 131 12.38 1.48 14.29
C ASN A 131 11.48 1.04 15.46
N THR A 132 11.62 -0.21 15.94
CA THR A 132 11.31 -0.55 17.32
C THR A 132 12.35 0.11 18.20
N ARG A 133 12.20 1.43 18.33
CA ARG A 133 12.51 2.16 19.53
C ARG A 133 12.02 1.27 20.66
N VAL A 134 12.97 0.64 21.33
CA VAL A 134 12.81 -0.11 22.57
C VAL A 134 11.62 0.50 23.28
N LYS A 135 10.50 -0.23 23.36
CA LYS A 135 9.48 0.07 24.36
C LYS A 135 10.23 -0.07 25.66
N LYS A 136 10.76 1.07 26.14
CA LYS A 136 11.40 1.22 27.42
C LYS A 136 10.46 0.50 28.38
N PRO A 137 10.94 -0.47 29.18
CA PRO A 137 10.05 -1.15 30.11
C PRO A 137 9.31 -0.06 30.86
N GLU A 138 7.98 -0.16 30.86
CA GLU A 138 7.12 0.65 31.71
C GLU A 138 7.67 0.45 33.12
N LYS A 139 8.52 1.39 33.55
CA LYS A 139 8.88 1.50 34.95
C LYS A 139 7.53 1.70 35.64
N PRO A 140 7.19 0.93 36.70
CA PRO A 140 6.15 1.39 37.59
C PRO A 140 6.57 2.82 37.95
N SER A 141 5.69 3.78 37.64
CA SER A 141 5.94 5.19 37.91
C SER A 141 6.20 5.31 39.41
N CYS A 142 7.48 5.27 39.77
CA CYS A 142 7.94 5.52 41.11
C CYS A 142 7.64 6.99 41.33
N LEU A 143 6.76 7.24 42.29
CA LEU A 143 6.43 8.53 42.86
C LEU A 143 7.71 9.34 43.11
N LEU A 144 8.05 10.23 42.18
CA LEU A 144 8.94 11.37 42.38
C LEU A 144 8.47 12.46 41.41
N SER A 145 7.33 13.03 41.77
CA SER A 145 6.87 14.30 41.26
C SER A 145 7.86 15.38 41.68
N SER A 146 8.79 15.76 40.80
CA SER A 146 9.32 17.12 40.83
C SER A 146 8.22 18.03 40.29
N THR A 147 7.46 18.62 41.21
CA THR A 147 6.46 19.65 40.91
C THR A 147 7.16 20.94 40.48
N GLU A 148 7.62 21.02 39.23
CA GLU A 148 7.69 22.33 38.58
C GLU A 148 6.30 22.63 38.02
N LYS A 149 5.51 23.37 38.80
CA LYS A 149 4.20 23.88 38.38
C LYS A 149 4.34 24.55 37.02
N THR A 150 3.69 24.03 35.99
CA THR A 150 3.63 24.65 34.66
C THR A 150 2.61 25.79 34.69
N ALA A 151 3.02 26.91 35.29
CA ALA A 151 2.23 28.13 35.25
C ALA A 151 2.28 28.76 33.85
N CYS A 152 1.11 29.13 33.34
CA CYS A 152 0.96 29.83 32.07
C CYS A 152 1.71 31.16 32.10
N SER A 153 2.50 31.45 31.07
CA SER A 153 3.26 32.70 30.96
C SER A 153 2.40 33.96 30.79
N LEU A 154 1.11 33.80 30.46
CA LEU A 154 0.14 34.90 30.30
C LEU A 154 -0.70 35.09 31.57
N CYS A 155 -1.55 34.11 31.91
CA CYS A 155 -2.52 34.23 33.01
C CYS A 155 -2.06 33.58 34.34
N LYS A 156 -0.83 33.02 34.39
CA LYS A 156 -0.23 32.37 35.57
C LYS A 156 -1.01 31.18 36.16
N SER A 157 -2.05 30.72 35.48
CA SER A 157 -2.84 29.54 35.87
C SER A 157 -2.15 28.24 35.44
N ASP A 158 -2.63 27.09 35.95
CA ASP A 158 -2.01 25.79 35.73
C ASP A 158 -2.35 25.20 34.34
N HIS A 159 -1.70 25.73 33.31
CA HIS A 159 -1.75 25.23 31.93
C HIS A 159 -0.62 25.83 31.08
N TYR A 160 -0.35 25.21 29.94
CA TYR A 160 0.55 25.75 28.92
C TYR A 160 -0.09 26.91 28.14
N ILE A 161 0.70 27.91 27.74
CA ILE A 161 0.22 29.11 27.05
C ILE A 161 -0.56 28.83 25.75
N ASN A 162 -0.24 27.75 25.04
CA ASN A 162 -0.97 27.33 23.85
C ASN A 162 -2.42 26.90 24.12
N ARG A 163 -2.76 26.62 25.38
CA ARG A 163 -4.11 26.32 25.85
C ARG A 163 -4.70 27.46 26.70
N CYS A 164 -4.09 28.64 26.68
CA CYS A 164 -4.54 29.76 27.48
C CYS A 164 -5.81 30.39 26.89
N PRO A 165 -6.92 30.48 27.66
CA PRO A 165 -8.16 31.09 27.17
C PRO A 165 -7.97 32.55 26.74
N GLU A 166 -7.17 33.33 27.50
CA GLU A 166 -6.88 34.73 27.19
C GLU A 166 -6.09 34.89 25.87
N LEU A 167 -5.18 33.96 25.57
CA LEU A 167 -4.47 33.96 24.29
C LEU A 167 -5.42 33.55 23.14
N LEU A 168 -6.31 32.60 23.39
CA LEU A 168 -7.25 32.10 22.39
C LEU A 168 -8.38 33.09 22.09
N SER A 169 -8.71 33.99 23.02
CA SER A 169 -9.70 35.07 22.79
C SER A 169 -9.17 36.23 21.96
N GLU A 170 -7.85 36.41 21.85
CA GLU A 170 -7.23 37.47 21.04
C GLU A 170 -7.21 37.14 19.54
N ASP A 171 -7.16 38.20 18.73
CA ASP A 171 -6.98 38.09 17.29
C ASP A 171 -5.53 37.76 16.90
N LEU A 172 -5.27 37.49 15.62
CA LEU A 172 -3.93 37.10 15.15
C LEU A 172 -2.87 38.17 15.46
N SER A 173 -3.24 39.46 15.38
CA SER A 173 -2.32 40.57 15.69
C SER A 173 -2.00 40.63 17.19
N GLY A 174 -3.02 40.48 18.04
CA GLY A 174 -2.90 40.43 19.50
C GLY A 174 -2.05 39.25 19.97
N ARG A 175 -2.30 38.05 19.44
CA ARG A 175 -1.49 36.85 19.76
C ARG A 175 -0.03 37.05 19.42
N TRP A 176 0.27 37.66 18.27
CA TRP A 176 1.66 37.87 17.84
C TRP A 176 2.39 38.91 18.69
N LYS A 177 1.69 39.95 19.15
CA LYS A 177 2.22 40.90 20.14
C LYS A 177 2.53 40.21 21.46
N ILE A 178 1.60 39.41 21.99
CA ILE A 178 1.78 38.66 23.25
C ILE A 178 3.00 37.72 23.18
N VAL A 179 3.16 36.97 22.08
CA VAL A 179 4.30 36.07 21.89
C VAL A 179 5.63 36.84 21.89
N LYS A 180 5.66 38.03 21.28
CA LYS A 180 6.86 38.90 21.28
C LYS A 180 7.14 39.53 22.64
N ASP A 181 6.12 40.05 23.31
CA ASP A 181 6.25 40.72 24.61
C ASP A 181 6.72 39.74 25.69
N LEU A 182 6.21 38.50 25.65
CA LEU A 182 6.62 37.41 26.53
C LEU A 182 7.92 36.70 26.09
N ARG A 183 8.55 37.16 25.00
CA ARG A 183 9.79 36.59 24.40
C ARG A 183 9.72 35.08 24.20
N LEU A 184 8.59 34.61 23.71
CA LEU A 184 8.38 33.21 23.39
C LEU A 184 8.81 32.94 21.95
N CYS A 185 9.31 31.75 21.68
CA CYS A 185 9.54 31.39 20.28
C CYS A 185 8.22 31.31 19.52
N THR A 186 8.23 31.82 18.30
CA THR A 186 7.09 31.82 17.38
C THR A 186 6.67 30.44 16.92
N ASN A 187 7.54 29.42 17.02
CA ASN A 187 7.23 28.05 16.63
C ASN A 187 6.69 27.23 17.81
N CYS A 188 7.43 27.21 18.94
CA CYS A 188 7.08 26.31 20.06
C CYS A 188 6.37 27.01 21.22
N LEU A 189 6.13 28.33 21.15
CA LEU A 189 5.43 29.13 22.17
C LEU A 189 5.99 28.93 23.59
N SER A 190 7.30 28.73 23.68
CA SER A 190 8.01 28.38 24.91
C SER A 190 9.22 29.27 25.09
N ASN A 191 9.57 29.55 26.34
CA ASN A 191 10.78 30.27 26.75
C ASN A 191 11.99 29.34 26.94
N ARG A 192 11.82 28.02 26.76
CA ARG A 192 12.84 27.00 27.06
C ARG A 192 13.78 26.68 25.91
N HIS A 193 13.72 27.41 24.82
CA HIS A 193 14.75 27.36 23.78
C HIS A 193 15.09 28.78 23.35
N THR A 194 16.37 29.06 23.33
CA THR A 194 16.95 30.24 22.70
C THR A 194 16.83 30.06 21.19
N GLN A 195 16.32 31.09 20.51
CA GLN A 195 16.35 31.18 19.05
C GLN A 195 17.79 31.09 18.53
#